data_AF-A0A6B0SSP7-F1
#
_entry.id   AF-A0A6B0SSP7-F1
#
_cell.length_a   1.000
_cell.length_b   1.000
_cell.length_c   1.000
_cell.angle_alpha   90.00
_cell.angle_beta   90.00
_cell.angle_gamma   90.00
#
_symmetry.space_group_name_H-M   'P 1'
#
loop_
_entity.id
_entity.type
_entity.pdbx_description
1 polymer ?
#
loop_
_entity_poly.entity_id
_entity_poly.type
_entity_poly.pdbx_seq_one_letter_code
_entity_poly.pdbx_strand_id
1 'polypeptide(L)' 'MKNTSGSSAAKRAAGEAAADEVADGMVVGLGTGSTAAHAIRALGERDVDVEGVPTSFQS' A
#
# COMPACT_ATOMS: atom_id res chain seq x y z
N MET A 1 7.15 11.92 -19.69
CA MET A 1 6.78 10.63 -19.04
C MET A 1 7.37 10.65 -17.64
N LYS A 2 6.60 10.30 -16.59
CA LYS A 2 7.16 10.24 -15.23
C LYS A 2 8.12 9.05 -15.15
N ASN A 3 9.40 9.33 -14.90
CA ASN A 3 10.42 8.30 -14.71
C ASN A 3 9.96 7.39 -13.56
N THR A 4 9.79 6.10 -13.84
CA THR A 4 9.49 5.03 -12.88
C THR A 4 10.73 4.73 -12.02
N SER A 5 11.33 5.76 -11.40
CA SER A 5 12.68 5.75 -10.84
C SER A 5 12.86 4.95 -9.55
N GLY A 6 11.93 4.06 -9.22
CA GLY A 6 12.14 3.00 -8.24
C GLY A 6 12.02 1.66 -8.96
N SER A 7 13.04 0.80 -8.83
CA SER A 7 12.93 -0.59 -9.28
C SER A 7 11.64 -1.22 -8.71
N SER A 8 10.97 -2.09 -9.47
CA SER A 8 9.77 -2.77 -8.99
C SER A 8 10.00 -3.44 -7.64
N ALA A 9 11.21 -3.95 -7.39
CA ALA A 9 11.60 -4.54 -6.12
C ALA A 9 11.61 -3.51 -4.98
N ALA A 10 12.14 -2.31 -5.21
CA ALA A 10 12.16 -1.25 -4.20
C ALA A 10 10.75 -0.76 -3.86
N LYS A 11 9.87 -0.66 -4.86
CA LYS A 11 8.46 -0.30 -4.64
C LYS A 11 7.70 -1.38 -3.88
N ARG A 12 7.98 -2.65 -4.18
CA ARG A 12 7.41 -3.78 -3.46
C ARG A 12 7.85 -3.78 -1.99
N ALA A 13 9.16 -3.71 -1.74
CA ALA A 13 9.70 -3.67 -0.39
C ALA A 13 9.17 -2.50 0.44
N ALA A 14 9.05 -1.31 -0.17
CA ALA A 14 8.46 -0.16 0.51
C ALA A 14 6.97 -0.36 0.84
N GLY A 15 6.22 -1.02 -0.04
CA GLY A 15 4.81 -1.34 0.21
C GLY A 15 4.62 -2.39 1.31
N GLU A 16 5.43 -3.45 1.30
CA GLU A 16 5.43 -4.49 2.33
C GLU A 16 5.79 -3.91 3.71
N ALA A 17 6.87 -3.12 3.79
CA ALA A 17 7.27 -2.47 5.03
C ALA A 17 6.19 -1.49 5.56
N ALA A 18 5.51 -0.77 4.67
CA ALA A 18 4.41 0.11 5.08
C ALA A 18 3.20 -0.68 5.61
N ALA A 19 2.94 -1.87 5.06
CA ALA A 19 1.87 -2.73 5.54
C ALA A 19 2.19 -3.29 6.93
N ASP A 20 3.44 -3.64 7.23
CA ASP A 20 3.86 -4.20 8.52
C ASP A 20 3.57 -3.27 9.72
N GLU A 21 3.56 -1.96 9.50
CA GLU A 21 3.26 -0.95 10.53
C GLU A 21 1.76 -0.84 10.87
N VAL A 22 0.88 -1.49 10.08
CA VAL A 22 -0.58 -1.43 10.28
C VAL A 22 -1.05 -2.57 11.18
N ALA A 23 -1.88 -2.25 12.16
CA ALA A 23 -2.54 -3.19 13.06
C ALA A 23 -4.07 -3.09 12.98
N ASP A 24 -4.75 -4.09 13.54
CA ASP A 24 -6.22 -4.16 13.55
C ASP A 24 -6.86 -2.94 14.23
N GLY A 25 -7.98 -2.51 13.68
CA GLY A 25 -8.75 -1.35 14.13
C GLY A 25 -8.18 0.01 13.70
N MET A 26 -7.08 0.04 12.93
CA MET A 26 -6.56 1.29 12.39
C MET A 26 -7.41 1.83 11.23
N VAL A 27 -7.52 3.16 11.14
CA VAL A 27 -8.01 3.85 9.93
C VAL A 27 -6.80 4.20 9.07
N VAL A 28 -6.77 3.70 7.83
CA VAL A 28 -5.61 3.78 6.94
C VAL A 28 -5.93 4.58 5.69
N GLY A 29 -5.16 5.63 5.42
CA GLY A 29 -5.24 6.34 4.14
C GLY A 29 -4.62 5.52 3.00
N LEU A 30 -5.38 5.26 1.93
CA LEU A 30 -4.90 4.49 0.78
C LEU A 30 -4.42 5.44 -0.33
N GLY A 31 -3.09 5.52 -0.47
CA GLY A 31 -2.43 6.28 -1.53
C GLY A 31 -2.68 5.72 -2.93
N THR A 32 -2.19 6.42 -3.96
CA THR A 32 -2.36 6.01 -5.37
C THR A 32 -1.02 5.74 -6.04
N GLY A 33 -0.98 4.72 -6.91
CA GLY A 33 0.18 4.39 -7.75
C GLY A 33 0.78 3.02 -7.45
N SER A 34 1.76 2.60 -8.25
CA SER A 34 2.30 1.23 -8.24
C SER A 34 2.86 0.80 -6.87
N THR A 35 3.39 1.73 -6.07
CA THR A 35 3.91 1.43 -4.72
C THR A 35 2.78 1.19 -3.73
N ALA A 36 1.75 2.07 -3.72
CA ALA A 36 0.57 1.89 -2.87
C ALA A 36 -0.16 0.58 -3.20
N ALA A 37 -0.21 0.19 -4.47
CA ALA A 37 -0.76 -1.10 -4.88
C ALA A 37 0.00 -2.31 -4.30
N HIS A 38 1.30 -2.19 -3.97
CA HIS A 38 2.02 -3.24 -3.23
C HIS A 38 1.63 -3.24 -1.75
N ALA A 39 1.49 -2.07 -1.12
CA ALA A 39 1.04 -1.97 0.26
C ALA A 39 -0.38 -2.54 0.45
N ILE A 40 -1.33 -2.20 -0.41
CA ILE A 40 -2.72 -2.71 -0.35
C ILE A 40 -2.75 -4.24 -0.46
N ARG A 41 -1.94 -4.82 -1.36
CA ARG A 41 -1.83 -6.28 -1.49
C ARG A 41 -1.26 -6.92 -0.22
N ALA A 42 -0.18 -6.35 0.31
CA ALA A 42 0.43 -6.85 1.54
C ALA A 42 -0.50 -6.74 2.75
N LEU A 43 -1.31 -5.67 2.86
CA LEU A 43 -2.36 -5.57 3.88
C LEU A 43 -3.40 -6.69 3.76
N GLY A 44 -3.87 -6.96 2.53
CA GLY A 44 -4.81 -8.06 2.28
C GLY A 44 -4.21 -9.45 2.56
N GLU A 45 -2.92 -9.65 2.27
CA GLU A 45 -2.21 -10.90 2.59
C GLU A 45 -2.02 -11.10 4.10
N ARG A 46 -1.93 -10.00 4.88
CA ARG A 46 -1.84 -10.01 6.34
C ARG A 46 -3.19 -10.20 7.04
N ASP A 47 -4.30 -10.14 6.30
CA ASP A 47 -5.67 -10.30 6.80
C ASP A 47 -5.99 -9.37 8.00
N VAL A 48 -5.52 -8.11 7.92
CA VAL A 48 -5.76 -7.11 8.97
C VAL A 48 -7.14 -6.47 8.85
N ASP A 49 -7.80 -6.26 9.98
CA ASP A 49 -9.10 -5.59 10.05
C ASP A 49 -8.92 -4.07 10.13
N VAL A 50 -9.16 -3.36 9.02
CA VAL A 50 -8.91 -1.90 8.91
C VAL A 50 -9.98 -1.18 8.10
N GLU A 51 -10.17 0.11 8.40
CA GLU A 51 -10.97 1.01 7.57
C GLU A 51 -10.08 1.80 6.61
N GLY A 52 -10.24 1.57 5.30
CA GLY A 52 -9.44 2.22 4.26
C GLY A 52 -10.11 3.48 3.69
N VAL A 53 -9.38 4.60 3.64
CA VAL A 53 -9.84 5.85 3.01
C VAL A 53 -9.08 6.09 1.69
N PRO A 54 -9.69 5.87 0.51
CA PRO A 54 -8.98 5.94 -0.76
C PRO A 54 -8.75 7.37 -1.25
N THR A 55 -7.61 7.59 -1.90
CA THR A 55 -7.29 8.84 -2.60
C THR A 55 -7.64 8.81 -4.09
N SER A 56 -8.04 7.66 -4.63
CA SER A 56 -8.50 7.49 -6.02
C SER A 56 -9.48 6.33 -6.16
N PHE A 57 -10.13 6.24 -7.33
CA PHE A 57 -10.99 5.10 -7.68
C PHE A 57 -10.22 3.86 -8.18
N GLN A 58 -8.88 3.93 -8.26
CA GLN A 58 -8.04 2.83 -8.76
C GLN A 58 -7.51 1.92 -7.65
N SER A 59 -7.67 2.35 -6.39
CA SER A 59 -7.31 1.63 -5.16
C SER A 59 -8.49 0.83 -4.65
#